data_AF-A0A2U1T1T8-F1
#
_entry.id   AF-A0A2U1T1T8-F1
#
_cell.length_a   1.000
_cell.length_b   1.000
_cell.length_c   1.000
_cell.angle_alpha   90.00
_cell.angle_beta   90.00
_cell.angle_gamma   90.00
#
_symmetry.space_group_name_H-M   'P 1'
#
loop_
_entity.id
_entity.type
_entity.pdbx_description
1 polymer ?
#
loop_
_entity_poly.entity_id
_entity_poly.type
_entity_poly.pdbx_seq_one_letter_code
_entity_poly.pdbx_strand_id
1 'polypeptide(L)'
;MTVQSGEESADPRRRILIRASVLFGILLVAFIAVVVALNTTVFSASGFVSSYLNAVARHDLQAALAMPGVRASGDSTDEVRADEVRADTEAQGTAPSPGPAEAGAGQPEAATPTSVPSTALLVREALASLENIKLVDDDARDDGTHALSYSYELDGTPQTSTFIVERTGIHLAFFSAWSFAQSPLTTLEITPLNTVEFESNGISAVAVNGPGQPTSFAVLVPSALSISHNSTYLVAEPQTALILRPGESEQFTLEVHASAEFIGSVQRELEAQLDGCAAQKVLLPTGCPFGKSISDRIDGLPQWAIVDYPVVSIVAGEQLGTWLIEPTLGLARLSVDVRSLFDGTVTRLKEDVSFSVSYLATFTSDGGLILTPMEPS
;
A
#
# COMPACT_ATOMS: atom_id res chain seq x y z
N MET A 1 32.24 4.25 -103.63
CA MET A 1 32.67 4.12 -102.22
C MET A 1 31.47 4.47 -101.36
N THR A 2 30.72 3.44 -100.96
CA THR A 2 29.46 3.57 -100.22
C THR A 2 29.73 3.45 -98.73
N VAL A 3 29.27 4.46 -97.99
CA VAL A 3 29.09 4.50 -96.55
C VAL A 3 28.09 3.41 -96.15
N GLN A 4 28.39 2.65 -95.10
CA GLN A 4 27.37 1.88 -94.38
C GLN A 4 27.53 2.10 -92.88
N SER A 5 26.63 2.93 -92.37
CA SER A 5 26.42 3.25 -90.97
C SER A 5 25.77 2.05 -90.28
N GLY A 6 26.42 1.51 -89.24
CA GLY A 6 25.82 0.48 -88.40
C GLY A 6 24.83 1.12 -87.42
N GLU A 7 23.53 1.00 -87.70
CA GLU A 7 22.48 1.25 -86.72
C GLU A 7 22.39 0.04 -85.78
N GLU A 8 22.86 0.24 -84.55
CA GLU A 8 22.72 -0.69 -83.44
C GLU A 8 21.24 -0.78 -83.03
N SER A 9 20.56 -1.85 -83.46
CA SER A 9 19.18 -2.15 -83.08
C SER A 9 19.11 -2.50 -81.60
N ALA A 10 18.70 -1.54 -80.76
CA ALA A 10 18.54 -1.72 -79.33
C ALA A 10 17.29 -2.57 -79.02
N ASP A 11 17.51 -3.78 -78.51
CA ASP A 11 16.48 -4.76 -78.11
C ASP A 11 15.43 -4.18 -77.12
N PRO A 12 14.12 -4.19 -77.45
CA PRO A 12 13.06 -3.69 -76.58
C PRO A 12 12.96 -4.44 -75.23
N ARG A 13 13.37 -5.70 -75.15
CA ARG A 13 13.36 -6.48 -73.90
C ARG A 13 14.39 -5.95 -72.91
N ARG A 14 15.56 -5.51 -73.39
CA ARG A 14 16.61 -4.88 -72.57
C ARG A 14 16.12 -3.57 -71.93
N ARG A 15 15.34 -2.76 -72.67
CA ARG A 15 14.77 -1.51 -72.14
C ARG A 15 13.71 -1.75 -71.05
N ILE A 16 12.90 -2.81 -71.20
CA ILE A 16 11.90 -3.21 -70.19
C ILE A 16 12.61 -3.74 -68.93
N LEU A 17 13.63 -4.59 -69.08
CA LEU A 17 14.41 -5.10 -67.97
C LEU A 17 15.15 -3.99 -67.20
N ILE A 18 15.73 -3.01 -67.90
CA ILE A 18 16.38 -1.85 -67.26
C ILE A 18 15.35 -0.99 -66.50
N ARG A 19 14.17 -0.75 -67.06
CA ARG A 19 13.12 0.03 -66.37
C ARG A 19 12.56 -0.73 -65.16
N ALA A 20 12.38 -2.05 -65.28
CA ALA A 20 11.93 -2.90 -64.19
C ALA A 20 12.98 -2.98 -63.07
N SER A 21 14.28 -3.06 -63.38
CA SER A 21 15.34 -3.05 -62.38
C SER A 21 15.49 -1.70 -61.70
N VAL A 22 15.34 -0.58 -62.43
CA VAL A 22 15.30 0.77 -61.84
C VAL A 22 14.10 0.92 -60.92
N LEU A 23 12.91 0.48 -61.35
CA LEU A 23 11.69 0.55 -60.54
C LEU A 23 11.79 -0.35 -59.29
N PHE A 24 12.33 -1.55 -59.43
CA PHE A 24 12.62 -2.44 -58.30
C PHE A 24 13.64 -1.82 -57.34
N GLY A 25 14.71 -1.22 -57.86
CA GLY A 25 15.71 -0.50 -57.05
C GLY A 25 15.10 0.66 -56.26
N ILE A 26 14.22 1.45 -56.87
CA ILE A 26 13.50 2.54 -56.19
C ILE A 26 12.59 1.98 -55.09
N LEU A 27 11.82 0.93 -55.38
CA LEU A 27 10.95 0.29 -54.37
C LEU A 27 11.76 -0.31 -53.22
N LEU A 28 12.92 -0.91 -53.50
CA LEU A 28 13.81 -1.46 -52.49
C LEU A 28 14.37 -0.36 -51.58
N VAL A 29 14.84 0.76 -52.14
CA VAL A 29 15.30 1.91 -51.35
C VAL A 29 14.17 2.49 -50.51
N ALA A 30 12.97 2.64 -51.08
CA ALA A 30 11.80 3.10 -50.35
C ALA A 30 11.44 2.14 -49.19
N PHE A 31 11.47 0.83 -49.44
CA PHE A 31 11.23 -0.19 -48.41
C PHE A 31 12.27 -0.11 -47.28
N ILE A 32 13.57 -0.04 -47.62
CA ILE A 32 14.64 0.10 -46.64
C ILE A 32 14.47 1.39 -45.83
N ALA A 33 14.13 2.51 -46.48
CA ALA A 33 13.88 3.77 -45.78
C ALA A 33 12.70 3.65 -44.79
N VAL A 34 11.62 2.96 -45.17
CA VAL A 34 10.50 2.69 -44.25
C VAL A 34 10.93 1.79 -43.09
N VAL A 35 11.68 0.73 -43.34
CA VAL A 35 12.20 -0.17 -42.30
C VAL A 35 13.08 0.58 -41.31
N VAL A 36 14.00 1.43 -41.80
CA VAL A 36 14.87 2.26 -40.96
C VAL A 36 14.05 3.26 -40.16
N ALA A 37 13.08 3.93 -40.78
CA ALA A 37 12.19 4.87 -40.10
C ALA A 37 11.38 4.17 -38.98
N LEU A 38 10.84 2.98 -39.25
CA LEU A 38 10.11 2.20 -38.24
C LEU A 38 11.03 1.68 -37.13
N ASN A 39 12.25 1.25 -37.46
CA ASN A 39 13.22 0.76 -36.46
C ASN A 39 13.78 1.88 -35.57
N THR A 40 13.82 3.11 -36.07
CA THR A 40 14.25 4.28 -35.29
C THR A 40 13.11 4.95 -34.51
N THR A 41 11.86 4.58 -34.78
CA THR A 41 10.68 5.12 -34.10
C THR A 41 10.00 4.04 -33.25
N VAL A 42 9.20 3.19 -33.89
CA VAL A 42 8.34 2.19 -33.23
C VAL A 42 9.13 1.03 -32.64
N PHE A 43 10.10 0.49 -33.37
CA PHE A 43 10.92 -0.65 -32.93
C PHE A 43 12.27 -0.22 -32.31
N SER A 44 12.32 1.00 -31.77
CA SER A 44 13.45 1.51 -31.00
C SER A 44 13.28 1.19 -29.51
N ALA A 45 14.35 1.34 -28.72
CA ALA A 45 14.30 1.18 -27.27
C ALA A 45 13.27 2.15 -26.63
N SER A 46 13.27 3.40 -27.08
CA SER A 46 12.27 4.40 -26.66
C SER A 46 10.84 4.01 -27.10
N GLY A 47 10.65 3.55 -28.33
CA GLY A 47 9.34 3.09 -28.83
C GLY A 47 8.75 1.96 -27.96
N PHE A 48 9.60 1.05 -27.49
CA PHE A 48 9.21 -0.04 -26.60
C PHE A 48 8.71 0.48 -25.23
N VAL A 49 9.48 1.33 -24.54
CA VAL A 49 9.05 1.90 -23.24
C VAL A 49 7.85 2.83 -23.39
N SER A 50 7.80 3.61 -24.46
CA SER A 50 6.63 4.43 -24.81
C SER A 50 5.38 3.56 -24.98
N SER A 51 5.47 2.38 -25.60
CA SER A 51 4.34 1.46 -25.73
C SER A 51 3.84 0.97 -24.36
N TYR A 52 4.76 0.66 -23.44
CA TYR A 52 4.43 0.28 -22.07
C TYR A 52 3.73 1.41 -21.31
N LEU A 53 4.31 2.62 -21.31
CA LEU A 53 3.71 3.78 -20.62
C LEU A 53 2.34 4.14 -21.21
N ASN A 54 2.18 4.02 -22.53
CA ASN A 54 0.88 4.22 -23.17
C ASN A 54 -0.14 3.11 -22.82
N ALA A 55 0.30 1.89 -22.50
CA ALA A 55 -0.61 0.85 -21.99
C ALA A 55 -1.09 1.21 -20.57
N VAL A 56 -0.17 1.66 -19.71
CA VAL A 56 -0.51 2.17 -18.36
C VAL A 56 -1.47 3.36 -18.46
N ALA A 57 -1.18 4.34 -19.32
CA ALA A 57 -2.03 5.52 -19.54
C ALA A 57 -3.45 5.19 -20.03
N ARG A 58 -3.63 4.07 -20.73
CA ARG A 58 -4.96 3.59 -21.17
C ARG A 58 -5.64 2.69 -20.13
N HIS A 59 -5.04 2.54 -18.95
CA HIS A 59 -5.41 1.57 -17.92
C HIS A 59 -5.55 0.14 -18.49
N ASP A 60 -4.70 -0.21 -19.46
CA ASP A 60 -4.63 -1.54 -20.08
C ASP A 60 -3.57 -2.39 -19.37
N LEU A 61 -3.93 -2.86 -18.18
CA LEU A 61 -3.06 -3.66 -17.33
C LEU A 61 -2.57 -4.93 -18.03
N GLN A 62 -3.43 -5.60 -18.80
CA GLN A 62 -3.07 -6.84 -19.49
C GLN A 62 -2.00 -6.58 -20.56
N ALA A 63 -2.14 -5.51 -21.35
CA ALA A 63 -1.10 -5.12 -22.30
C ALA A 63 0.21 -4.74 -21.61
N ALA A 64 0.16 -4.01 -20.49
CA ALA A 64 1.35 -3.64 -19.73
C ALA A 64 2.08 -4.86 -19.15
N LEU A 65 1.36 -5.82 -18.56
CA LEU A 65 1.92 -7.05 -18.00
C LEU A 65 2.41 -8.04 -19.06
N ALA A 66 1.86 -8.01 -20.28
CA ALA A 66 2.29 -8.86 -21.38
C ALA A 66 3.58 -8.37 -22.08
N MET A 67 4.09 -7.18 -21.71
CA MET A 67 5.32 -6.65 -22.32
C MET A 67 6.53 -7.52 -21.95
N PRO A 68 7.42 -7.83 -22.90
CA PRO A 68 8.64 -8.60 -22.65
C PRO A 68 9.48 -8.04 -21.49
N GLY A 69 9.79 -8.90 -20.51
CA GLY A 69 10.59 -8.52 -19.34
C GLY A 69 9.78 -7.99 -18.14
N VAL A 70 8.46 -7.83 -18.26
CA VAL A 70 7.59 -7.53 -17.12
C VAL A 70 7.30 -8.82 -16.36
N ARG A 71 7.93 -8.99 -15.19
CA ARG A 71 7.77 -10.17 -14.33
C ARG A 71 7.67 -9.75 -12.86
N ALA A 72 6.80 -10.40 -12.10
CA ALA A 72 6.76 -10.22 -10.65
C ALA A 72 8.02 -10.87 -10.04
N SER A 73 8.62 -10.24 -9.03
CA SER A 73 9.86 -10.69 -8.39
C SER A 73 9.81 -12.06 -7.68
N GLY A 74 8.72 -12.82 -7.82
CA GLY A 74 8.57 -14.20 -7.35
C GLY A 74 8.58 -15.28 -8.44
N ASP A 75 8.67 -14.89 -9.72
CA ASP A 75 8.73 -15.81 -10.87
C ASP A 75 10.14 -15.86 -11.48
N SER A 76 11.17 -15.98 -10.62
CA SER A 76 12.48 -16.42 -11.08
C SER A 76 12.41 -17.93 -11.29
N THR A 77 11.75 -18.37 -12.36
CA THR A 77 12.12 -19.65 -12.96
C THR A 77 13.50 -19.45 -13.56
N ASP A 78 14.53 -19.68 -12.74
CA ASP A 78 15.85 -20.00 -13.26
C ASP A 78 15.65 -21.21 -14.19
N GLU A 79 15.66 -20.98 -15.50
CA GLU A 79 15.79 -22.03 -16.50
C GLU A 79 17.19 -22.66 -16.36
N VAL A 80 17.40 -23.44 -15.29
CA VAL A 80 18.49 -24.40 -15.24
C VAL A 80 18.06 -25.58 -16.08
N ARG A 81 18.59 -25.58 -17.31
CA ARG A 81 18.66 -26.68 -18.26
C ARG A 81 18.86 -28.02 -17.54
N ALA A 82 17.80 -28.83 -17.48
CA ALA A 82 17.87 -30.21 -17.05
C ALA A 82 18.50 -31.06 -18.17
N ASP A 83 19.82 -31.26 -18.10
CA ASP A 83 20.48 -32.39 -18.75
C ASP A 83 20.67 -33.51 -17.71
N GLU A 84 19.75 -34.46 -17.78
CA GLU A 84 19.94 -35.91 -17.67
C GLU A 84 21.24 -36.47 -17.04
N VAL A 85 21.14 -37.06 -15.84
CA VAL A 85 21.83 -38.34 -15.52
C VAL A 85 20.97 -39.20 -14.59
N ARG A 86 20.37 -40.22 -15.20
CA ARG A 86 20.31 -41.64 -14.82
C ARG A 86 19.92 -42.03 -13.37
N ALA A 87 18.75 -42.67 -13.32
CA ALA A 87 18.28 -43.53 -12.24
C ALA A 87 19.27 -44.65 -11.89
N ASP A 88 19.38 -44.93 -10.59
CA ASP A 88 19.52 -46.27 -10.00
C ASP A 88 19.18 -46.16 -8.50
N THR A 89 18.05 -46.68 -8.05
CA THR A 89 17.84 -46.99 -6.62
C THR A 89 16.91 -48.20 -6.49
N GLU A 90 17.53 -49.33 -6.20
CA GLU A 90 16.91 -50.53 -5.67
C GLU A 90 16.33 -50.28 -4.26
N ALA A 91 15.19 -50.90 -4.02
CA ALA A 91 14.53 -50.96 -2.73
C ALA A 91 15.33 -51.79 -1.73
N GLN A 92 15.44 -51.30 -0.48
CA GLN A 92 15.39 -52.15 0.71
C GLN A 92 15.02 -51.32 1.94
N GLY A 93 14.02 -51.81 2.67
CA GLY A 93 13.46 -51.15 3.83
C GLY A 93 14.33 -51.25 5.08
N THR A 94 13.94 -50.48 6.10
CA THR A 94 13.80 -50.88 7.51
C THR A 94 13.67 -49.59 8.32
N ALA A 95 12.54 -49.44 9.01
CA ALA A 95 12.37 -48.44 10.05
C ALA A 95 13.14 -48.85 11.31
N PRO A 96 13.66 -47.87 12.08
CA PRO A 96 13.52 -47.96 13.52
C PRO A 96 13.02 -46.65 14.17
N SER A 97 12.27 -46.84 15.26
CA SER A 97 11.75 -45.82 16.19
C SER A 97 12.84 -44.91 16.80
N PRO A 98 12.47 -43.73 17.35
CA PRO A 98 13.42 -42.72 17.78
C PRO A 98 13.90 -42.92 19.23
N GLY A 99 15.19 -42.71 19.46
CA GLY A 99 15.78 -42.43 20.77
C GLY A 99 15.98 -40.92 20.97
N PRO A 100 16.11 -40.42 22.21
CA PRO A 100 16.12 -39.00 22.51
C PRO A 100 17.51 -38.40 22.25
N ALA A 101 17.57 -37.36 21.42
CA ALA A 101 18.80 -36.63 21.15
C ALA A 101 18.82 -35.28 21.87
N GLU A 102 20.01 -34.99 22.39
CA GLU A 102 20.40 -33.90 23.27
C GLU A 102 20.25 -32.49 22.69
N ALA A 103 20.18 -31.54 23.61
CA ALA A 103 20.20 -30.11 23.37
C ALA A 103 21.50 -29.67 22.68
N GLY A 104 21.39 -29.20 21.44
CA GLY A 104 22.39 -28.41 20.73
C GLY A 104 21.80 -27.03 20.43
N ALA A 105 22.37 -25.99 21.06
CA ALA A 105 22.05 -24.61 20.78
C ALA A 105 22.53 -24.24 19.37
N GLY A 106 21.59 -24.16 18.43
CA GLY A 106 21.75 -23.50 17.14
C GLY A 106 20.71 -22.38 17.06
N GLN A 107 21.19 -21.14 17.04
CA GLN A 107 20.39 -19.97 16.73
C GLN A 107 19.74 -20.16 15.35
N PRO A 108 18.41 -20.09 15.18
CA PRO A 108 17.86 -19.97 13.84
C PRO A 108 18.19 -18.55 13.35
N GLU A 109 19.12 -18.47 12.40
CA GLU A 109 19.20 -17.34 11.49
C GLU A 109 17.80 -17.22 10.85
N ALA A 110 17.10 -16.13 11.18
CA ALA A 110 15.76 -15.89 10.69
C ALA A 110 15.84 -15.78 9.17
N ALA A 111 15.53 -16.88 8.48
CA ALA A 111 15.13 -16.82 7.09
C ALA A 111 13.90 -15.91 7.04
N THR A 112 14.06 -14.69 6.54
CA THR A 112 12.93 -13.86 6.13
C THR A 112 12.09 -14.74 5.23
N PRO A 113 10.79 -14.98 5.51
CA PRO A 113 9.97 -15.63 4.53
C PRO A 113 9.94 -14.68 3.33
N THR A 114 10.57 -15.08 2.23
CA THR A 114 10.43 -14.43 0.92
C THR A 114 8.99 -14.67 0.47
N SER A 115 8.04 -13.98 1.10
CA SER A 115 6.65 -14.06 0.73
C SER A 115 6.52 -13.40 -0.64
N VAL A 116 5.97 -14.15 -1.59
CA VAL A 116 5.69 -13.63 -2.93
C VAL A 116 4.75 -12.42 -2.77
N PRO A 117 5.07 -11.25 -3.33
CA PRO A 117 4.24 -10.06 -3.18
C PRO A 117 2.85 -10.31 -3.74
N SER A 118 1.83 -9.90 -2.98
CA SER A 118 0.43 -10.06 -3.37
C SER A 118 0.13 -9.27 -4.65
N THR A 119 -0.61 -9.87 -5.57
CA THR A 119 -1.07 -9.20 -6.79
C THR A 119 -2.40 -8.47 -6.61
N ALA A 120 -2.91 -8.35 -5.39
CA ALA A 120 -4.20 -7.71 -5.10
C ALA A 120 -4.29 -6.25 -5.56
N LEU A 121 -3.15 -5.55 -5.64
CA LEU A 121 -3.07 -4.17 -6.16
C LEU A 121 -2.65 -4.09 -7.64
N LEU A 122 -2.43 -5.22 -8.31
CA LEU A 122 -2.27 -5.28 -9.77
C LEU A 122 -3.65 -5.39 -10.43
N VAL A 123 -4.41 -4.31 -10.35
CA VAL A 123 -5.72 -4.19 -11.00
C VAL A 123 -5.80 -2.87 -11.77
N ARG A 124 -6.79 -2.76 -12.66
CA ARG A 124 -6.95 -1.58 -13.52
C ARG A 124 -7.14 -0.31 -12.71
N GLU A 125 -7.95 -0.40 -11.66
CA GLU A 125 -8.37 0.68 -10.78
C GLU A 125 -7.21 1.23 -9.95
N ALA A 126 -6.15 0.43 -9.75
CA ALA A 126 -4.92 0.84 -9.08
C ALA A 126 -3.97 1.65 -10.00
N LEU A 127 -4.24 1.73 -11.30
CA LEU A 127 -3.43 2.52 -12.23
C LEU A 127 -3.86 3.99 -12.16
N ALA A 128 -2.92 4.87 -11.84
CA ALA A 128 -3.10 6.31 -11.87
C ALA A 128 -3.24 6.86 -13.30
N SER A 129 -3.77 8.08 -13.43
CA SER A 129 -3.77 8.79 -14.72
C SER A 129 -2.35 9.14 -15.12
N LEU A 130 -2.01 8.88 -16.38
CA LEU A 130 -0.68 9.14 -16.93
C LEU A 130 -0.80 9.95 -18.22
N GLU A 131 -0.32 11.19 -18.19
CA GLU A 131 -0.44 12.16 -19.30
C GLU A 131 0.93 12.75 -19.67
N ASN A 132 0.98 13.48 -20.79
CA ASN A 132 2.15 14.27 -21.21
C ASN A 132 3.49 13.50 -21.25
N ILE A 133 3.45 12.21 -21.59
CA ILE A 133 4.61 11.31 -21.65
C ILE A 133 5.62 11.80 -22.70
N LYS A 134 6.86 12.06 -22.27
CA LYS A 134 7.97 12.51 -23.12
C LYS A 134 9.26 11.83 -22.71
N LEU A 135 10.01 11.37 -23.71
CA LEU A 135 11.39 10.93 -23.52
C LEU A 135 12.26 12.16 -23.19
N VAL A 136 13.01 12.07 -22.11
CA VAL A 136 13.96 13.10 -21.65
C VAL A 136 15.38 12.71 -22.02
N ASP A 137 15.74 11.44 -21.83
CA ASP A 137 17.10 10.93 -22.07
C ASP A 137 17.09 9.45 -22.50
N ASP A 138 18.07 9.07 -23.32
CA ASP A 138 18.32 7.70 -23.80
C ASP A 138 19.84 7.44 -23.74
N ASP A 139 20.27 6.85 -22.63
CA ASP A 139 21.66 6.51 -22.37
C ASP A 139 21.95 5.05 -22.79
N ALA A 140 22.60 4.90 -23.93
CA ALA A 140 23.06 3.60 -24.42
C ALA A 140 24.36 3.20 -23.72
N ARG A 141 24.33 2.07 -23.01
CA ARG A 141 25.45 1.58 -22.19
C ARG A 141 26.33 0.58 -22.93
N ASP A 142 27.57 0.44 -22.46
CA ASP A 142 28.57 -0.47 -23.03
C ASP A 142 28.16 -1.96 -22.97
N ASP A 143 27.28 -2.32 -22.02
CA ASP A 143 26.75 -3.67 -21.85
C ASP A 143 25.59 -4.01 -22.83
N GLY A 144 25.20 -3.06 -23.68
CA GLY A 144 24.11 -3.23 -24.65
C GLY A 144 22.71 -2.93 -24.08
N THR A 145 22.61 -2.51 -22.83
CA THR A 145 21.36 -1.99 -22.25
C THR A 145 21.19 -0.50 -22.55
N HIS A 146 19.93 -0.04 -22.54
CA HIS A 146 19.57 1.36 -22.65
C HIS A 146 18.85 1.82 -21.37
N ALA A 147 19.28 2.95 -20.82
CA ALA A 147 18.58 3.63 -19.72
C ALA A 147 17.74 4.78 -20.28
N LEU A 148 16.43 4.64 -20.22
CA LEU A 148 15.50 5.59 -20.82
C LEU A 148 14.76 6.36 -19.73
N SER A 149 15.01 7.67 -19.63
CA SER A 149 14.30 8.55 -18.70
C SER A 149 13.10 9.20 -19.37
N TYR A 150 11.92 9.04 -18.77
CA TYR A 150 10.67 9.63 -19.23
C TYR A 150 10.11 10.59 -18.20
N SER A 151 9.71 11.77 -18.65
CA SER A 151 8.87 12.70 -17.88
C SER A 151 7.41 12.51 -18.27
N TYR A 152 6.50 12.66 -17.31
CA TYR A 152 5.05 12.55 -17.51
C TYR A 152 4.32 13.27 -16.37
N GLU A 153 3.00 13.44 -16.50
CA GLU A 153 2.13 13.86 -15.41
C GLU A 153 1.41 12.64 -14.85
N LEU A 154 1.60 12.38 -13.55
CA LEU A 154 0.97 11.30 -12.80
C LEU A 154 -0.07 11.91 -11.87
N ASP A 155 -1.35 11.65 -12.14
CA ASP A 155 -2.49 12.34 -11.50
C ASP A 155 -2.32 13.88 -11.46
N GLY A 156 -1.84 14.44 -12.58
CA GLY A 156 -1.60 15.89 -12.74
C GLY A 156 -0.32 16.41 -12.10
N THR A 157 0.47 15.56 -11.43
CA THR A 157 1.76 15.94 -10.83
C THR A 157 2.91 15.54 -11.76
N PRO A 158 3.83 16.45 -12.12
CA PRO A 158 4.96 16.11 -12.98
C PRO A 158 5.92 15.17 -12.26
N GLN A 159 6.25 14.05 -12.91
CA GLN A 159 7.13 13.01 -12.39
C GLN A 159 8.10 12.53 -13.46
N THR A 160 9.09 11.73 -13.05
CA THR A 160 10.07 11.13 -13.95
C THR A 160 10.43 9.72 -13.49
N SER A 161 10.53 8.79 -14.43
CA SER A 161 11.01 7.42 -14.21
C SER A 161 12.07 7.04 -15.23
N THR A 162 13.00 6.18 -14.81
CA THR A 162 14.00 5.58 -15.69
C THR A 162 13.74 4.09 -15.84
N PHE A 163 13.76 3.61 -17.08
CA PHE A 163 13.56 2.21 -17.43
C PHE A 163 14.82 1.65 -18.08
N ILE A 164 15.19 0.42 -17.71
CA ILE A 164 16.34 -0.26 -18.29
C ILE A 164 15.85 -1.37 -19.22
N VAL A 165 16.23 -1.27 -20.49
CA VAL A 165 15.83 -2.23 -21.53
C VAL A 165 17.06 -2.79 -22.24
N GLU A 166 16.91 -3.97 -22.81
CA GLU A 166 17.94 -4.65 -23.59
C GLU A 166 17.38 -5.15 -24.92
N ARG A 167 18.27 -5.26 -25.92
CA ARG A 167 17.90 -5.79 -27.22
C ARG A 167 18.03 -7.32 -27.19
N THR A 168 16.91 -8.02 -27.37
CA THR A 168 16.85 -9.49 -27.34
C THR A 168 17.00 -10.15 -28.70
N GLY A 169 16.94 -9.38 -29.80
CA GLY A 169 17.20 -9.91 -31.14
C GLY A 169 16.58 -9.09 -32.26
N ILE A 170 16.10 -9.81 -33.28
CA ILE A 170 15.48 -9.25 -34.48
C ILE A 170 14.13 -9.93 -34.72
N HIS A 171 13.08 -9.13 -34.85
CA HIS A 171 11.74 -9.52 -35.23
C HIS A 171 11.48 -9.24 -36.72
N LEU A 172 10.76 -10.14 -37.41
CA LEU A 172 10.48 -10.08 -38.86
C LEU A 172 11.72 -9.77 -39.72
N ALA A 173 12.88 -10.35 -39.38
CA ALA A 173 14.17 -10.18 -40.06
C ALA A 173 14.77 -8.76 -40.14
N PHE A 174 14.06 -7.71 -39.70
CA PHE A 174 14.51 -6.32 -39.86
C PHE A 174 14.35 -5.42 -38.63
N PHE A 175 13.42 -5.74 -37.72
CA PHE A 175 13.10 -4.87 -36.59
C PHE A 175 13.79 -5.34 -35.33
N SER A 176 14.25 -4.41 -34.49
CA SER A 176 14.86 -4.77 -33.21
C SER A 176 13.78 -5.28 -32.25
N ALA A 177 14.06 -6.40 -31.58
CA ALA A 177 13.25 -6.89 -30.47
C ALA A 177 13.86 -6.40 -29.16
N TRP A 178 13.00 -5.93 -28.24
CA TRP A 178 13.39 -5.34 -26.96
C TRP A 178 12.66 -6.03 -25.81
N SER A 179 13.30 -6.06 -24.65
CA SER A 179 12.67 -6.41 -23.37
C SER A 179 13.15 -5.49 -22.26
N PHE A 180 12.37 -5.39 -21.19
CA PHE A 180 12.86 -4.83 -19.94
C PHE A 180 13.96 -5.72 -19.39
N ALA A 181 15.17 -5.16 -19.26
CA ALA A 181 16.28 -5.79 -18.54
C ALA A 181 16.03 -5.72 -17.02
N GLN A 182 15.37 -4.65 -16.58
CA GLN A 182 14.81 -4.53 -15.23
C GLN A 182 13.29 -4.43 -15.32
N SER A 183 12.59 -5.38 -14.71
CA SER A 183 11.12 -5.41 -14.69
C SER A 183 10.54 -4.09 -14.16
N PRO A 184 9.57 -3.46 -14.86
CA PRO A 184 8.86 -2.27 -14.38
C PRO A 184 7.76 -2.62 -13.36
N LEU A 185 7.90 -3.77 -12.69
CA LEU A 185 7.18 -4.12 -11.48
C LEU A 185 8.09 -3.90 -10.28
N THR A 186 7.53 -3.41 -9.19
CA THR A 186 8.22 -3.35 -7.92
C THR A 186 7.31 -3.78 -6.77
N THR A 187 7.89 -3.91 -5.58
CA THR A 187 7.18 -4.26 -4.35
C THR A 187 6.87 -2.99 -3.57
N LEU A 188 5.60 -2.81 -3.21
CA LEU A 188 5.15 -1.84 -2.22
C LEU A 188 4.86 -2.59 -0.91
N GLU A 189 5.57 -2.26 0.16
CA GLU A 189 5.35 -2.78 1.50
C GLU A 189 4.45 -1.83 2.28
N ILE A 190 3.20 -2.24 2.51
CA ILE A 190 2.22 -1.45 3.27
C ILE A 190 2.19 -1.97 4.71
N THR A 191 2.42 -1.07 5.66
CA THR A 191 2.36 -1.33 7.11
C THR A 191 1.19 -0.53 7.70
N PRO A 192 -0.01 -1.12 7.81
CA PRO A 192 -1.11 -0.46 8.50
C PRO A 192 -0.95 -0.53 10.01
N LEU A 193 -1.01 0.61 10.70
CA LEU A 193 -1.04 0.70 12.15
C LEU A 193 -2.49 0.71 12.62
N ASN A 194 -2.77 0.00 13.72
CA ASN A 194 -4.07 -0.06 14.40
C ASN A 194 -5.23 -0.65 13.58
N THR A 195 -4.95 -1.16 12.37
CA THR A 195 -5.89 -1.88 11.51
C THR A 195 -5.15 -2.97 10.73
N VAL A 196 -5.91 -3.90 10.16
CA VAL A 196 -5.44 -4.80 9.09
C VAL A 196 -6.14 -4.53 7.77
N GLU A 197 -7.21 -3.74 7.78
CA GLU A 197 -8.01 -3.41 6.60
C GLU A 197 -7.66 -2.00 6.13
N PHE A 198 -7.53 -1.83 4.83
CA PHE A 198 -7.35 -0.53 4.20
C PHE A 198 -7.95 -0.54 2.80
N GLU A 199 -8.06 0.64 2.22
CA GLU A 199 -8.50 0.87 0.86
C GLU A 199 -7.33 1.45 0.06
N SER A 200 -7.16 1.02 -1.18
CA SER A 200 -6.18 1.56 -2.13
C SER A 200 -6.89 1.84 -3.45
N ASN A 201 -6.97 3.10 -3.87
CA ASN A 201 -7.67 3.54 -5.09
C ASN A 201 -9.10 2.94 -5.24
N GLY A 202 -9.89 2.86 -4.17
CA GLY A 202 -11.23 2.26 -4.23
C GLY A 202 -11.29 0.76 -3.92
N ILE A 203 -10.15 0.09 -3.78
CA ILE A 203 -10.05 -1.36 -3.62
C ILE A 203 -9.80 -1.68 -2.15
N SER A 204 -10.70 -2.43 -1.52
CA SER A 204 -10.47 -2.96 -0.18
C SER A 204 -9.42 -4.07 -0.19
N ALA A 205 -8.42 -3.93 0.68
CA ALA A 205 -7.34 -4.89 0.86
C ALA A 205 -7.12 -5.18 2.35
N VAL A 206 -6.48 -6.33 2.62
CA VAL A 206 -6.16 -6.77 3.98
C VAL A 206 -4.67 -7.06 4.08
N ALA A 207 -4.03 -6.50 5.10
CA ALA A 207 -2.66 -6.82 5.49
C ALA A 207 -2.63 -8.18 6.19
N VAL A 208 -2.27 -9.22 5.43
CA VAL A 208 -2.29 -10.62 5.87
C VAL A 208 -1.26 -10.93 6.96
N ASN A 209 -0.20 -10.12 7.07
CA ASN A 209 0.84 -10.27 8.09
C ASN A 209 0.43 -9.72 9.46
N GLY A 210 -0.74 -9.06 9.54
CA GLY A 210 -1.25 -8.45 10.77
C GLY A 210 -0.92 -6.96 10.89
N PRO A 211 -1.43 -6.30 11.95
CA PRO A 211 -1.24 -4.88 12.16
C PRO A 211 0.21 -4.55 12.53
N GLY A 212 0.71 -3.41 12.08
CA GLY A 212 2.09 -2.99 12.32
C GLY A 212 3.14 -3.86 11.65
N GLN A 213 2.73 -4.81 10.79
CA GLN A 213 3.62 -5.66 10.02
C GLN A 213 3.52 -5.30 8.53
N PRO A 214 4.66 -5.18 7.82
CA PRO A 214 4.64 -4.88 6.39
C PRO A 214 4.01 -6.05 5.63
N THR A 215 3.09 -5.74 4.72
CA THR A 215 2.56 -6.67 3.73
C THR A 215 2.99 -6.21 2.34
N SER A 216 3.63 -7.12 1.59
CA SER A 216 4.19 -6.83 0.27
C SER A 216 3.13 -6.96 -0.83
N PHE A 217 3.03 -5.95 -1.70
CA PHE A 217 2.16 -5.91 -2.88
C PHE A 217 2.96 -5.63 -4.14
N ALA A 218 2.67 -6.33 -5.23
CA ALA A 218 3.27 -6.03 -6.52
C ALA A 218 2.54 -4.83 -7.15
N VAL A 219 3.29 -3.89 -7.71
CA VAL A 219 2.78 -2.65 -8.32
C VAL A 219 3.59 -2.29 -9.56
N LEU A 220 2.94 -1.67 -10.56
CA LEU A 220 3.61 -1.19 -11.77
C LEU A 220 4.29 0.17 -11.55
N VAL A 221 5.31 0.44 -12.37
CA VAL A 221 6.01 1.73 -12.40
C VAL A 221 5.76 2.45 -13.73
N PRO A 222 5.24 3.68 -13.74
CA PRO A 222 4.89 4.48 -12.58
C PRO A 222 3.52 4.13 -12.01
N SER A 223 3.32 4.39 -10.73
CA SER A 223 2.01 4.33 -10.08
C SER A 223 1.89 5.37 -8.97
N ALA A 224 0.66 5.86 -8.76
CA ALA A 224 0.26 6.63 -7.60
C ALA A 224 -0.92 5.91 -6.94
N LEU A 225 -0.74 5.53 -5.67
CA LEU A 225 -1.75 4.78 -4.91
C LEU A 225 -2.22 5.63 -3.74
N SER A 226 -3.49 6.02 -3.78
CA SER A 226 -4.21 6.67 -2.69
C SER A 226 -4.66 5.60 -1.70
N ILE A 227 -3.98 5.52 -0.56
CA ILE A 227 -4.23 4.55 0.50
C ILE A 227 -4.96 5.23 1.65
N SER A 228 -6.07 4.65 2.10
CA SER A 228 -6.93 5.22 3.15
C SER A 228 -7.59 4.14 4.01
N HIS A 229 -8.27 4.55 5.07
CA HIS A 229 -9.18 3.69 5.82
C HIS A 229 -10.42 4.49 6.23
N ASN A 230 -11.60 3.92 6.06
CA ASN A 230 -12.85 4.57 6.47
C ASN A 230 -13.84 3.54 7.01
N SER A 231 -14.15 3.64 8.30
CA SER A 231 -15.21 2.88 8.96
C SER A 231 -15.96 3.79 9.94
N THR A 232 -17.00 3.27 10.59
CA THR A 232 -17.78 4.04 11.58
C THR A 232 -16.90 4.68 12.64
N TYR A 233 -15.93 3.91 13.19
CA TYR A 233 -15.15 4.36 14.33
C TYR A 233 -13.69 4.72 14.00
N LEU A 234 -13.18 4.29 12.86
CA LEU A 234 -11.77 4.44 12.52
C LEU A 234 -11.60 5.13 11.17
N VAL A 235 -10.60 6.01 11.08
CA VAL A 235 -10.32 6.78 9.88
C VAL A 235 -8.81 6.95 9.66
N ALA A 236 -8.41 6.89 8.40
CA ALA A 236 -7.17 7.43 7.89
C ALA A 236 -7.47 8.15 6.58
N GLU A 237 -7.19 9.46 6.55
CA GLU A 237 -7.35 10.27 5.35
C GLU A 237 -6.51 9.72 4.20
N PRO A 238 -6.94 9.88 2.94
CA PRO A 238 -6.19 9.44 1.77
C PRO A 238 -4.76 9.99 1.74
N GLN A 239 -3.79 9.08 1.67
CA GLN A 239 -2.37 9.36 1.56
C GLN A 239 -1.80 8.69 0.31
N THR A 240 -1.04 9.44 -0.49
CA THR A 240 -0.52 8.95 -1.78
C THR A 240 0.86 8.32 -1.63
N ALA A 241 0.99 7.04 -2.03
CA ALA A 241 2.27 6.39 -2.28
C ALA A 241 2.67 6.56 -3.75
N LEU A 242 3.84 7.15 -4.01
CA LEU A 242 4.38 7.32 -5.37
C LEU A 242 5.42 6.24 -5.66
N ILE A 243 5.20 5.49 -6.74
CA ILE A 243 6.06 4.40 -7.16
C ILE A 243 6.69 4.79 -8.50
N LEU A 244 7.94 5.25 -8.47
CA LEU A 244 8.59 5.87 -9.64
C LEU A 244 9.81 5.10 -10.15
N ARG A 245 10.31 4.12 -9.38
CA ARG A 245 11.56 3.42 -9.68
C ARG A 245 11.34 1.91 -9.80
N PRO A 246 11.66 1.30 -10.95
CA PRO A 246 11.62 -0.16 -11.10
C PRO A 246 12.58 -0.86 -10.14
N GLY A 247 12.18 -2.03 -9.62
CA GLY A 247 13.03 -2.93 -8.83
C GLY A 247 13.49 -2.43 -7.45
N GLU A 248 13.01 -1.29 -6.96
CA GLU A 248 13.26 -0.80 -5.60
C GLU A 248 12.00 -0.98 -4.74
N SER A 249 12.11 -1.68 -3.62
CA SER A 249 10.98 -1.83 -2.68
C SER A 249 10.64 -0.48 -2.05
N GLU A 250 9.41 -0.03 -2.21
CA GLU A 250 8.90 1.18 -1.57
C GLU A 250 8.14 0.81 -0.29
N GLN A 251 8.31 1.60 0.77
CA GLN A 251 7.66 1.36 2.07
C GLN A 251 6.62 2.44 2.34
N PHE A 252 5.47 2.02 2.86
CA PHE A 252 4.37 2.91 3.19
C PHE A 252 3.73 2.53 4.52
N THR A 253 3.58 3.50 5.43
CA THR A 253 2.93 3.29 6.73
C THR A 253 1.59 4.03 6.74
N LEU A 254 0.50 3.30 6.97
CA LEU A 254 -0.83 3.88 7.11
C LEU A 254 -1.19 3.94 8.60
N GLU A 255 -1.31 5.14 9.16
CA GLU A 255 -1.74 5.30 10.55
C GLU A 255 -3.25 5.55 10.62
N VAL A 256 -3.97 4.67 11.31
CA VAL A 256 -5.41 4.80 11.55
C VAL A 256 -5.67 5.33 12.94
N HIS A 257 -6.60 6.28 13.02
CA HIS A 257 -6.98 6.97 14.25
C HIS A 257 -8.49 6.87 14.51
N ALA A 258 -8.91 7.27 15.71
CA ALA A 258 -10.32 7.37 16.08
C ALA A 258 -11.03 8.44 15.23
N SER A 259 -12.20 8.09 14.68
CA SER A 259 -13.05 9.02 13.95
C SER A 259 -13.76 9.98 14.91
N ALA A 260 -14.27 11.09 14.38
CA ALA A 260 -15.11 12.01 15.15
C ALA A 260 -16.37 11.32 15.73
N GLU A 261 -16.92 10.33 15.00
CA GLU A 261 -18.07 9.55 15.47
C GLU A 261 -17.70 8.64 16.65
N PHE A 262 -16.49 8.07 16.65
CA PHE A 262 -16.01 7.28 17.78
C PHE A 262 -15.86 8.15 19.03
N ILE A 263 -15.15 9.28 18.91
CA ILE A 263 -14.96 10.23 20.01
C ILE A 263 -16.31 10.71 20.53
N GLY A 264 -17.23 11.10 19.64
CA GLY A 264 -18.57 11.58 20.01
C GLY A 264 -19.46 10.52 20.64
N SER A 265 -19.33 9.25 20.25
CA SER A 265 -20.06 8.13 20.85
C SER A 265 -19.58 7.83 22.27
N VAL A 266 -18.26 7.77 22.47
CA VAL A 266 -17.67 7.55 23.80
C VAL A 266 -17.95 8.73 24.74
N GLN A 267 -17.86 9.97 24.24
CA GLN A 267 -18.17 11.17 25.02
C GLN A 267 -19.61 11.13 25.54
N ARG A 268 -20.59 10.83 24.68
CA ARG A 268 -22.01 10.76 25.08
C ARG A 268 -22.28 9.67 26.12
N GLU A 269 -21.67 8.50 25.95
CA GLU A 269 -21.82 7.39 26.89
C GLU A 269 -21.21 7.75 28.26
N LEU A 270 -20.01 8.35 28.26
CA LEU A 270 -19.37 8.83 29.49
C LEU A 270 -20.21 9.88 30.21
N GLU A 271 -20.71 10.89 29.49
CA GLU A 271 -21.56 11.93 30.06
C GLU A 271 -22.84 11.33 30.68
N ALA A 272 -23.50 10.42 29.97
CA ALA A 272 -24.69 9.74 30.48
C ALA A 272 -24.43 8.92 31.75
N GLN A 273 -23.27 8.23 31.83
CA GLN A 273 -22.87 7.50 33.04
C GLN A 273 -22.60 8.46 34.21
N LEU A 274 -21.90 9.58 33.97
CA LEU A 274 -21.61 10.59 34.99
C LEU A 274 -22.89 11.30 35.47
N ASP A 275 -23.87 11.50 34.59
CA ASP A 275 -25.20 12.02 34.95
C ASP A 275 -25.95 11.02 35.84
N GLY A 276 -25.90 9.73 35.51
CA GLY A 276 -26.42 8.66 36.35
C GLY A 276 -25.77 8.64 37.73
N CYS A 277 -24.46 8.90 37.81
CA CYS A 277 -23.74 9.05 39.06
C CYS A 277 -24.19 10.28 39.88
N ALA A 278 -24.32 11.44 39.25
CA ALA A 278 -24.74 12.67 39.90
C ALA A 278 -26.20 12.62 40.40
N ALA A 279 -27.03 11.77 39.78
CA ALA A 279 -28.40 11.53 40.23
C ALA A 279 -28.47 10.81 41.59
N GLN A 280 -27.46 10.02 41.95
CA GLN A 280 -27.42 9.26 43.21
C GLN A 280 -27.34 10.20 44.43
N LYS A 281 -28.19 9.96 45.44
CA LYS A 281 -28.30 10.80 46.64
C LYS A 281 -27.50 10.25 47.82
N VAL A 282 -26.25 9.88 47.58
CA VAL A 282 -25.32 9.30 48.56
C VAL A 282 -23.95 9.98 48.48
N LEU A 283 -23.16 9.92 49.55
CA LEU A 283 -21.82 10.52 49.61
C LEU A 283 -20.76 9.76 48.78
N LEU A 284 -20.95 8.45 48.62
CA LEU A 284 -20.08 7.56 47.84
C LEU A 284 -20.95 6.81 46.83
N PRO A 285 -21.29 7.42 45.68
CA PRO A 285 -22.08 6.77 44.64
C PRO A 285 -21.42 5.48 44.14
N THR A 286 -22.20 4.42 43.98
CA THR A 286 -21.67 3.11 43.56
C THR A 286 -21.36 3.14 42.07
N GLY A 287 -20.19 2.65 41.69
CA GLY A 287 -19.75 2.59 40.29
C GLY A 287 -19.34 3.94 39.71
N CYS A 288 -19.06 4.93 40.55
CA CYS A 288 -18.77 6.30 40.13
C CYS A 288 -17.33 6.70 40.49
N PRO A 289 -16.70 7.55 39.65
CA PRO A 289 -15.30 7.91 39.83
C PRO A 289 -15.07 9.00 40.91
N PHE A 290 -16.14 9.51 41.52
CA PHE A 290 -16.07 10.53 42.56
C PHE A 290 -16.89 10.13 43.80
N GLY A 291 -16.49 10.70 44.93
CA GLY A 291 -17.18 10.55 46.20
C GLY A 291 -16.46 11.33 47.29
N LYS A 292 -17.11 11.53 48.44
CA LYS A 292 -16.51 12.24 49.57
C LYS A 292 -16.92 11.64 50.89
N SER A 293 -15.95 11.25 51.71
CA SER A 293 -16.18 10.93 53.11
C SER A 293 -16.29 12.21 53.96
N ILE A 294 -17.21 12.22 54.91
CA ILE A 294 -17.42 13.32 55.85
C ILE A 294 -17.40 12.73 57.26
N SER A 295 -16.65 13.35 58.17
CA SER A 295 -16.57 12.92 59.58
C SER A 295 -17.78 13.36 60.41
N ASP A 296 -18.36 14.50 60.07
CA ASP A 296 -19.58 15.02 60.67
C ASP A 296 -20.85 14.32 60.16
N ARG A 297 -22.01 14.63 60.77
CA ARG A 297 -23.28 14.02 60.36
C ARG A 297 -23.93 14.84 59.25
N ILE A 298 -24.32 14.19 58.14
CA ILE A 298 -25.14 14.84 57.12
C ILE A 298 -26.57 15.10 57.62
N ASP A 299 -27.11 16.26 57.27
CA ASP A 299 -28.50 16.66 57.49
C ASP A 299 -29.19 16.81 56.13
N GLY A 300 -30.10 15.90 55.78
CA GLY A 300 -30.67 15.80 54.44
C GLY A 300 -29.88 14.93 53.46
N LEU A 301 -30.19 15.07 52.16
CA LEU A 301 -29.64 14.23 51.10
C LEU A 301 -28.51 14.94 50.34
N PRO A 302 -27.35 14.27 50.11
CA PRO A 302 -26.31 14.74 49.22
C PRO A 302 -26.82 15.07 47.82
N GLN A 303 -26.38 16.20 47.26
CA GLN A 303 -26.63 16.58 45.88
C GLN A 303 -25.30 16.68 45.14
N TRP A 304 -25.19 15.91 44.06
CA TRP A 304 -24.07 15.96 43.14
C TRP A 304 -24.48 16.68 41.85
N ALA A 305 -23.53 17.38 41.25
CA ALA A 305 -23.61 17.90 39.90
C ALA A 305 -22.22 17.79 39.25
N ILE A 306 -22.17 17.42 37.97
CA ILE A 306 -20.92 17.52 37.21
C ILE A 306 -20.75 19.00 36.83
N VAL A 307 -19.65 19.58 37.26
CA VAL A 307 -19.28 20.97 36.95
C VAL A 307 -18.57 21.02 35.61
N ASP A 308 -17.58 20.15 35.45
CA ASP A 308 -16.81 20.00 34.22
C ASP A 308 -16.76 18.52 33.84
N TYR A 309 -17.26 18.20 32.64
CA TYR A 309 -17.17 16.84 32.10
C TYR A 309 -15.77 16.58 31.55
N PRO A 310 -15.21 15.37 31.75
CA PRO A 310 -13.96 15.01 31.12
C PRO A 310 -14.10 15.03 29.58
N VAL A 311 -13.07 15.57 28.91
CA VAL A 311 -12.97 15.53 27.45
C VAL A 311 -12.25 14.26 27.05
N VAL A 312 -12.89 13.47 26.18
CA VAL A 312 -12.36 12.19 25.69
C VAL A 312 -11.25 12.41 24.65
N SER A 313 -10.10 11.78 24.88
CA SER A 313 -9.03 11.55 23.90
C SER A 313 -8.90 10.04 23.71
N ILE A 314 -8.89 9.57 22.46
CA ILE A 314 -8.81 8.15 22.13
C ILE A 314 -7.54 7.89 21.33
N VAL A 315 -6.72 6.99 21.86
CA VAL A 315 -5.48 6.52 21.22
C VAL A 315 -5.51 5.00 21.03
N ALA A 316 -4.62 4.47 20.21
CA ALA A 316 -4.51 3.04 20.00
C ALA A 316 -4.13 2.33 21.31
N GLY A 317 -4.79 1.20 21.59
CA GLY A 317 -4.43 0.32 22.71
C GLY A 317 -3.27 -0.62 22.34
N GLU A 318 -2.80 -1.38 23.34
CA GLU A 318 -1.69 -2.33 23.15
C GLU A 318 -2.05 -3.52 22.24
N GLN A 319 -3.34 -3.84 22.13
CA GLN A 319 -3.86 -4.95 21.34
C GLN A 319 -4.70 -4.43 20.18
N LEU A 320 -4.67 -5.13 19.05
CA LEU A 320 -5.51 -4.81 17.90
C LEU A 320 -6.99 -4.82 18.30
N GLY A 321 -7.73 -3.80 17.86
CA GLY A 321 -9.16 -3.66 18.17
C GLY A 321 -9.44 -3.13 19.58
N THR A 322 -8.40 -2.80 20.35
CA THR A 322 -8.52 -2.09 21.63
C THR A 322 -8.08 -0.65 21.49
N TRP A 323 -8.80 0.26 22.12
CA TRP A 323 -8.57 1.70 22.06
C TRP A 323 -8.59 2.29 23.46
N LEU A 324 -7.54 3.00 23.82
CA LEU A 324 -7.41 3.62 25.13
C LEU A 324 -8.06 5.00 25.12
N ILE A 325 -9.03 5.18 26.00
CA ILE A 325 -9.48 6.51 26.42
C ILE A 325 -8.48 6.97 27.47
N GLU A 326 -7.64 7.93 27.11
CA GLU A 326 -6.57 8.43 27.97
C GLU A 326 -7.14 8.98 29.29
N PRO A 327 -6.39 8.90 30.40
CA PRO A 327 -6.81 9.48 31.66
C PRO A 327 -7.14 10.97 31.51
N THR A 328 -8.40 11.32 31.79
CA THR A 328 -8.90 12.68 31.67
C THR A 328 -9.64 13.07 32.96
N LEU A 329 -9.55 14.35 33.31
CA LEU A 329 -10.07 14.88 34.57
C LEU A 329 -11.48 15.44 34.39
N GLY A 330 -12.32 15.19 35.41
CA GLY A 330 -13.61 15.83 35.57
C GLY A 330 -13.73 16.47 36.95
N LEU A 331 -14.76 17.30 37.11
CA LEU A 331 -15.04 18.00 38.37
C LEU A 331 -16.49 17.78 38.77
N ALA A 332 -16.71 17.17 39.93
CA ALA A 332 -18.04 16.99 40.51
C ALA A 332 -18.19 17.89 41.74
N ARG A 333 -19.36 18.49 41.93
CA ARG A 333 -19.66 19.33 43.09
C ARG A 333 -20.63 18.63 44.01
N LEU A 334 -20.20 18.41 45.26
CA LEU A 334 -21.07 17.99 46.34
C LEU A 334 -21.71 19.22 47.00
N SER A 335 -23.01 19.15 47.25
CA SER A 335 -23.71 20.10 48.12
C SER A 335 -24.61 19.34 49.11
N VAL A 336 -24.37 19.51 50.41
CA VAL A 336 -25.12 18.85 51.49
C VAL A 336 -25.04 19.67 52.76
N ASP A 337 -26.07 19.63 53.61
CA ASP A 337 -25.98 20.26 54.93
C ASP A 337 -25.25 19.30 55.88
N VAL A 338 -24.34 19.85 56.68
CA VAL A 338 -23.49 19.08 57.60
C VAL A 338 -23.67 19.65 58.99
N ARG A 339 -23.93 18.76 59.94
CA ARG A 339 -24.05 19.06 61.36
C ARG A 339 -22.78 18.63 62.08
N SER A 340 -22.10 19.60 62.66
CA SER A 340 -20.92 19.39 63.51
C SER A 340 -21.26 18.46 64.67
N LEU A 341 -20.44 17.42 64.86
CA LEU A 341 -20.57 16.50 65.99
C LEU A 341 -20.11 17.11 67.32
N PHE A 342 -19.38 18.24 67.28
CA PHE A 342 -18.82 18.88 68.47
C PHE A 342 -19.78 19.89 69.12
N ASP A 343 -20.42 20.74 68.30
CA ASP A 343 -21.24 21.86 68.78
C ASP A 343 -22.68 21.85 68.23
N GLY A 344 -23.01 20.91 67.34
CA GLY A 344 -24.34 20.77 66.75
C GLY A 344 -24.71 21.83 65.73
N THR A 345 -23.79 22.72 65.35
CA THR A 345 -24.04 23.74 64.32
C THR A 345 -24.25 23.11 62.94
N VAL A 346 -25.16 23.67 62.14
CA VAL A 346 -25.45 23.20 60.77
C VAL A 346 -24.90 24.20 59.77
N THR A 347 -24.13 23.71 58.80
CA THR A 347 -23.57 24.51 57.71
C THR A 347 -23.82 23.84 56.37
N ARG A 348 -23.93 24.63 55.28
CA ARG A 348 -24.00 24.09 53.92
C ARG A 348 -22.59 23.78 53.44
N LEU A 349 -22.25 22.51 53.31
CA LEU A 349 -21.04 22.10 52.60
C LEU A 349 -21.30 22.22 51.09
N LYS A 350 -20.39 22.92 50.40
CA LYS A 350 -20.33 22.98 48.94
C LYS A 350 -18.88 22.82 48.54
N GLU A 351 -18.55 21.69 47.93
CA GLU A 351 -17.16 21.35 47.64
C GLU A 351 -17.02 20.70 46.27
N ASP A 352 -15.96 21.07 45.57
CA ASP A 352 -15.61 20.50 44.27
C ASP A 352 -14.62 19.35 44.49
N VAL A 353 -14.97 18.19 43.94
CA VAL A 353 -14.24 16.93 44.03
C VAL A 353 -13.76 16.60 42.62
N SER A 354 -12.46 16.73 42.40
CA SER A 354 -11.82 16.29 41.16
C SER A 354 -11.82 14.77 41.09
N PHE A 355 -12.05 14.24 39.90
CA PHE A 355 -11.93 12.81 39.62
C PHE A 355 -11.23 12.60 38.27
N SER A 356 -10.68 11.41 38.07
CA SER A 356 -10.12 10.99 36.79
C SER A 356 -10.87 9.77 36.28
N VAL A 357 -11.04 9.68 34.97
CA VAL A 357 -11.56 8.48 34.31
C VAL A 357 -10.62 8.04 33.20
N SER A 358 -10.54 6.74 32.99
CA SER A 358 -9.86 6.11 31.86
C SER A 358 -10.57 4.81 31.55
N TYR A 359 -10.68 4.49 30.27
CA TYR A 359 -11.39 3.31 29.80
C TYR A 359 -10.62 2.65 28.66
N LEU A 360 -10.82 1.36 28.49
CA LEU A 360 -10.48 0.63 27.27
C LEU A 360 -11.77 0.39 26.48
N ALA A 361 -11.81 0.86 25.24
CA ALA A 361 -12.88 0.59 24.30
C ALA A 361 -12.54 -0.61 23.42
N THR A 362 -13.53 -1.47 23.20
CA THR A 362 -13.46 -2.58 22.23
C THR A 362 -14.70 -2.58 21.34
N PHE A 363 -14.53 -3.06 20.11
CA PHE A 363 -15.63 -3.20 19.15
C PHE A 363 -16.34 -4.55 19.36
N THR A 364 -17.67 -4.54 19.28
CA THR A 364 -18.48 -5.75 19.29
C THR A 364 -18.76 -6.23 17.86
N SER A 365 -19.15 -7.49 17.69
CA SER A 365 -19.43 -8.08 16.37
C SER A 365 -20.66 -7.48 15.68
N ASP A 366 -21.55 -6.83 16.41
CA ASP A 366 -22.71 -6.08 15.92
C ASP A 366 -22.41 -4.59 15.65
N GLY A 367 -21.15 -4.17 15.75
CA GLY A 367 -20.73 -2.79 15.46
C GLY A 367 -20.96 -1.80 16.60
N GLY A 368 -21.20 -2.30 17.81
CA GLY A 368 -21.26 -1.52 19.04
C GLY A 368 -19.90 -1.32 19.70
N LEU A 369 -19.91 -0.62 20.85
CA LEU A 369 -18.75 -0.34 21.68
C LEU A 369 -18.97 -0.89 23.08
N ILE A 370 -17.94 -1.52 23.64
CA ILE A 370 -17.87 -1.85 25.08
C ILE A 370 -16.78 -0.99 25.70
N LEU A 371 -17.13 -0.25 26.76
CA LEU A 371 -16.19 0.52 27.56
C LEU A 371 -15.89 -0.23 28.85
N THR A 372 -14.62 -0.56 29.08
CA THR A 372 -14.14 -1.21 30.30
C THR A 372 -13.36 -0.18 31.12
N PRO A 373 -13.78 0.17 32.34
CA PRO A 373 -13.02 1.07 33.20
C PRO A 373 -11.62 0.51 33.45
N MET A 374 -10.59 1.35 33.31
CA MET A 374 -9.26 0.99 33.76
C MET A 374 -9.12 1.28 35.25
N GLU A 375 -8.60 0.33 36.02
CA GLU A 375 -8.26 0.61 37.41
C GLU A 375 -7.14 1.66 37.46
N PRO A 376 -7.28 2.70 38.31
CA PRO A 376 -6.18 3.64 38.52
C PRO A 376 -5.01 2.87 39.15
N SER A 377 -3.85 2.93 38.49
CA SER A 377 -2.58 2.31 38.92
C SER A 377 -2.00 2.95 40.17
#